data_AF-A0A931UDW0-F1
#
_entry.id   AF-A0A931UDW0-F1
#
_cell.length_a   1.000
_cell.length_b   1.000
_cell.length_c   1.000
_cell.angle_alpha   90.00
_cell.angle_beta   90.00
_cell.angle_gamma   90.00
#
_symmetry.space_group_name_H-M   'P 1'
#
loop_
_entity.id
_entity.type
_entity.pdbx_description
1 polymer ?
#
loop_
_entity_poly.entity_id
_entity_poly.type
_entity_poly.pdbx_seq_one_letter_code
_entity_poly.pdbx_strand_id
1 'polypeptide(L)' 'DLYELEPEEAAKVKSMPGSLDQALDALEKDHDFLLKGDVFTKDVIETWLEYKRKKEVDAIRLRPHPYEFALYFDI' A
#
# COMPACT_ATOMS: atom_id res chain seq x y z
N ASP A 1 -2.35 23.10 11.28
CA ASP A 1 -1.19 22.52 10.54
C ASP A 1 -1.51 21.10 10.08
N LEU A 2 -1.53 20.86 8.76
CA LEU A 2 -1.97 19.67 7.98
C LEU A 2 -3.30 18.98 8.36
N TYR A 3 -3.53 18.58 9.62
CA TYR A 3 -4.76 17.93 10.09
C TYR A 3 -5.95 18.88 10.26
N GLU A 4 -5.67 20.18 10.31
CA GLU A 4 -6.67 21.25 10.44
C GLU A 4 -7.01 21.90 9.09
N LEU A 5 -6.46 21.39 8.00
CA LEU A 5 -6.77 21.90 6.66
C LEU A 5 -8.21 21.58 6.30
N GLU A 6 -8.89 22.53 5.67
CA GLU A 6 -10.19 22.28 5.08
C GLU A 6 -10.07 21.22 3.96
N PRO A 7 -11.11 20.41 3.69
CA PRO A 7 -11.04 19.31 2.74
C PRO A 7 -10.52 19.70 1.35
N GLU A 8 -10.87 20.90 0.86
CA GLU A 8 -10.40 21.43 -0.43
C GLU A 8 -8.90 21.74 -0.45
N GLU A 9 -8.33 22.13 0.68
CA GLU A 9 -6.90 22.42 0.83
C GLU A 9 -6.11 21.14 1.07
N ALA A 10 -6.64 20.23 1.90
CA ALA A 10 -6.06 18.91 2.13
C ALA A 10 -5.98 18.09 0.82
N ALA A 11 -6.98 18.19 -0.06
CA ALA A 11 -7.00 17.51 -1.36
C ALA A 11 -5.85 17.93 -2.30
N LYS A 12 -5.26 19.12 -2.09
CA LYS A 12 -4.12 19.61 -2.88
C LYS A 12 -2.79 19.05 -2.41
N VAL A 13 -2.74 18.44 -1.22
CA VAL A 13 -1.52 17.90 -0.64
C VAL A 13 -1.39 16.42 -1.02
N LYS A 14 -0.25 16.04 -1.58
CA LYS A 14 0.05 14.63 -1.88
C LYS A 14 0.16 13.84 -0.58
N SER A 15 -0.70 12.86 -0.39
CA SER A 15 -0.73 11.98 0.77
C SER A 15 0.07 10.70 0.55
N MET A 16 0.31 9.97 1.63
CA MET A 16 0.89 8.63 1.58
C MET A 16 -0.13 7.62 1.02
N PRO A 17 0.33 6.49 0.44
CA PRO A 17 -0.56 5.41 0.01
C PRO A 17 -1.49 4.95 1.15
N GLY A 18 -2.76 4.68 0.84
CA GLY A 18 -3.77 4.28 1.82
C GLY A 18 -3.70 2.80 2.22
N SER A 19 -2.88 2.00 1.54
CA SER A 19 -2.66 0.60 1.87
C SER A 19 -1.26 0.14 1.47
N LEU A 20 -0.84 -0.98 2.03
CA LEU A 20 0.40 -1.65 1.61
C LEU A 20 0.35 -2.01 0.11
N ASP A 21 -0.79 -2.49 -0.40
CA ASP A 21 -0.95 -2.85 -1.80
C ASP A 21 -0.72 -1.65 -2.74
N GLN A 22 -1.26 -0.48 -2.39
CA GLN A 22 -1.00 0.76 -3.14
C GLN A 22 0.46 1.21 -3.08
N ALA A 23 1.13 1.00 -1.95
CA ALA A 23 2.56 1.29 -1.83
C ALA A 23 3.40 0.34 -2.71
N LEU A 24 3.03 -0.94 -2.79
CA LEU A 24 3.68 -1.92 -3.67
C LEU A 24 3.44 -1.59 -5.15
N ASP A 25 2.24 -1.15 -5.53
CA ASP A 25 1.95 -0.66 -6.88
C ASP A 25 2.80 0.56 -7.25
N ALA A 26 3.00 1.49 -6.31
CA ALA A 26 3.83 2.67 -6.53
C ALA A 26 5.31 2.27 -6.70
N LEU A 27 5.80 1.34 -5.88
CA LEU A 27 7.15 0.78 -6.00
C LEU A 27 7.34 0.07 -7.35
N GLU A 28 6.38 -0.75 -7.76
CA GLU A 28 6.44 -1.47 -9.04
C GLU A 28 6.49 -0.50 -10.24
N LYS A 29 5.77 0.62 -10.17
CA LYS A 29 5.72 1.65 -11.22
C LYS A 29 6.95 2.56 -11.28
N ASP A 30 7.64 2.78 -10.14
CA ASP A 30 8.75 3.74 -10.05
C ASP A 30 9.85 3.21 -9.11
N HIS A 31 10.63 2.24 -9.60
CA HIS A 31 11.79 1.69 -8.87
C HIS A 31 13.13 1.87 -9.61
N ASP A 32 13.15 2.60 -10.73
CA ASP A 32 14.38 2.81 -11.53
C ASP A 32 15.49 3.48 -10.71
N PHE A 33 15.12 4.32 -9.75
CA PHE A 33 16.09 4.96 -8.86
C PHE A 33 16.80 3.96 -7.94
N LEU A 34 16.19 2.82 -7.62
CA LEU A 34 16.77 1.76 -6.79
C LEU A 34 17.74 0.87 -7.57
N LEU A 35 17.54 0.76 -8.88
CA LEU A 35 18.41 -0.03 -9.77
C LEU A 35 19.74 0.68 -10.07
N LYS A 36 19.85 1.99 -9.80
CA LYS A 36 21.06 2.76 -10.08
C LYS A 36 22.22 2.30 -9.20
N GLY A 37 23.35 1.99 -9.83
CA GLY A 37 24.57 1.57 -9.14
C GLY A 37 24.51 0.15 -8.57
N ASP A 38 23.61 -0.69 -9.10
CA ASP A 38 23.42 -2.09 -8.71
C ASP A 38 23.17 -2.28 -7.19
N VAL A 39 22.61 -1.26 -6.54
CA VAL A 39 22.26 -1.30 -5.11
C VAL A 39 21.13 -2.30 -4.88
N PHE A 40 20.12 -2.29 -5.75
CA PHE A 40 19.09 -3.31 -5.83
C PHE A 40 19.10 -3.95 -7.22
N THR A 41 18.95 -5.27 -7.26
CA THR A 41 18.69 -5.98 -8.51
C THR A 41 17.19 -6.03 -8.77
N LYS A 42 16.82 -6.12 -10.05
CA LYS A 42 15.42 -6.26 -10.45
C LYS A 42 14.76 -7.50 -9.83
N ASP A 43 15.50 -8.61 -9.76
CA ASP A 43 15.06 -9.87 -9.15
C ASP A 43 14.69 -9.73 -7.66
N VAL A 44 15.47 -8.96 -6.89
CA VAL A 44 15.17 -8.69 -5.48
C VAL A 44 13.87 -7.88 -5.35
N ILE A 45 13.65 -6.90 -6.22
CA ILE A 45 12.44 -6.07 -6.20
C ILE A 45 11.21 -6.91 -6.57
N GLU A 46 11.28 -7.70 -7.64
CA GLU A 46 10.20 -8.60 -8.07
C GLU A 46 9.86 -9.62 -6.97
N THR A 47 10.87 -10.26 -6.39
CA THR A 47 10.70 -11.21 -5.28
C THR A 47 10.07 -10.54 -4.06
N TRP A 48 10.48 -9.31 -3.74
CA TRP A 48 9.93 -8.56 -2.61
C TRP A 48 8.46 -8.20 -2.82
N LEU A 49 8.10 -7.71 -4.02
CA LEU A 49 6.71 -7.42 -4.40
C LEU A 49 5.85 -8.68 -4.26
N GLU A 50 6.29 -9.82 -4.82
CA GLU A 50 5.56 -11.08 -4.73
C GLU A 50 5.38 -11.54 -3.27
N TYR A 51 6.46 -11.53 -2.49
CA TYR A 51 6.42 -11.94 -1.09
C TYR A 51 5.43 -11.09 -0.30
N LYS A 52 5.50 -9.77 -0.42
CA LYS A 52 4.64 -8.84 0.32
C LYS A 52 3.18 -8.96 -0.09
N ARG A 53 2.88 -9.11 -1.38
CA ARG A 53 1.50 -9.33 -1.85
C ARG A 53 0.94 -10.64 -1.30
N LYS A 54 1.67 -11.75 -1.44
CA LYS A 54 1.17 -13.09 -1.03
C LYS A 54 1.11 -13.29 0.48
N LYS A 55 2.13 -12.82 1.22
CA LYS A 55 2.28 -13.14 2.66
C LYS A 55 1.62 -12.11 3.57
N GLU A 56 1.43 -10.88 3.11
CA GLU A 56 0.89 -9.80 3.94
C GLU A 56 -0.44 -9.27 3.40
N VAL A 57 -0.48 -8.82 2.14
CA VAL A 57 -1.71 -8.24 1.57
C VAL A 57 -2.82 -9.30 1.49
N ASP A 58 -2.56 -10.42 0.83
CA ASP A 58 -3.55 -11.50 0.66
C ASP A 58 -3.92 -12.15 1.98
N ALA A 59 -2.97 -12.26 2.91
CA ALA A 59 -3.22 -12.80 4.23
C ALA A 59 -4.30 -12.00 4.97
N ILE A 60 -4.28 -10.67 4.90
CA ILE A 60 -5.30 -9.85 5.54
C ILE A 60 -6.58 -9.83 4.70
N ARG A 61 -6.47 -9.59 3.38
CA ARG A 61 -7.61 -9.40 2.49
C ARG A 61 -8.56 -10.60 2.40
N LEU A 62 -8.05 -11.82 2.54
CA LEU A 62 -8.85 -13.05 2.42
C LEU A 62 -9.56 -13.46 3.73
N ARG A 63 -9.40 -12.69 4.81
CA ARG A 63 -9.99 -13.01 6.11
C ARG A 63 -10.97 -11.91 6.52
N PRO A 64 -12.23 -12.25 6.84
CA PRO A 64 -13.18 -11.28 7.36
C PRO A 64 -12.63 -10.60 8.61
N HIS A 65 -12.64 -9.28 8.64
CA HIS A 65 -12.25 -8.53 9.82
C HIS A 65 -13.37 -8.60 10.87
N PRO A 66 -13.08 -8.77 12.18
CA PRO A 66 -14.12 -8.87 13.21
C PRO A 66 -15.15 -7.74 13.21
N TYR A 67 -14.72 -6.53 12.81
CA TYR A 67 -15.61 -5.39 12.68
C TYR A 67 -16.65 -5.53 11.55
N GLU A 68 -16.35 -6.30 10.51
CA GLU A 68 -17.32 -6.62 9.44
C GLU A 68 -18.52 -7.39 10.00
N PHE A 69 -18.33 -8.20 11.05
CA PHE A 69 -19.43 -8.87 11.74
C PHE A 69 -20.37 -7.85 12.39
N ALA A 70 -19.83 -6.84 13.07
CA ALA A 70 -20.64 -5.76 13.64
C ALA A 70 -21.36 -4.91 12.58
N LEU A 71 -20.81 -4.83 11.36
CA LEU A 71 -21.41 -4.08 10.26
C LEU A 71 -22.50 -4.87 9.51
N TYR A 72 -22.34 -6.19 9.34
CA TYR A 72 -23.11 -6.95 8.36
C TYR A 72 -23.87 -8.17 8.92
N PHE A 73 -23.65 -8.58 10.17
CA PHE A 73 -24.23 -9.82 10.68
C PHE A 73 -25.75 -9.78 10.85
N ASP A 74 -26.29 -8.64 11.28
CA ASP A 74 -27.73 -8.46 11.56
C ASP A 74 -28.48 -7.72 10.42
N ILE A 75 -27.87 -7.62 9.24
CA ILE A 75 -28.51 -7.05 8.04
C ILE A 75 -29.47 -8.05 7.40
#